data_AF-A0A972INK0-F1
#
_entry.id   AF-A0A972INK0-F1
#
_cell.length_a   1.000
_cell.length_b   1.000
_cell.length_c   1.000
_cell.angle_alpha   90.00
_cell.angle_beta   90.00
_cell.angle_gamma   90.00
#
_symmetry.space_group_name_H-M   'P 1'
#
loop_
_entity.id
_entity.type
_entity.pdbx_description
1 polymer ?
#
loop_
_entity_poly.entity_id
_entity_poly.type
_entity_poly.pdbx_seq_one_letter_code
_entity_poly.pdbx_strand_id
1 'polypeptide(L)'
;MKRSLSSLKDSKGYLVGFAVIVTFAFVLLLSFVNELTKDRVKKNQELFLIRAVLESMRIPYRNDQDALMTFQTRITVEEIQGQQIFITNPPEERKYAILFSGNGLWSIIQGVLGVDAKFERVTGLSFVE
;
A
#
# COMPACT_ATOMS: atom_id res chain seq x y z
N MET A 1 5.01 -61.29 -0.91
CA MET A 1 4.15 -60.35 -1.68
C MET A 1 4.39 -58.93 -1.16
N LYS A 2 5.45 -58.26 -1.64
CA LYS A 2 5.88 -56.94 -1.15
C LYS A 2 6.31 -56.09 -2.35
N ARG A 3 5.40 -55.95 -3.31
CA ARG A 3 5.55 -55.04 -4.44
C ARG A 3 4.76 -53.78 -4.11
N SER A 4 5.21 -52.65 -4.62
CA SER A 4 4.43 -51.41 -4.75
C SER A 4 4.41 -50.45 -3.54
N LEU A 5 5.58 -49.90 -3.21
CA LEU A 5 5.65 -48.50 -2.74
C LEU A 5 6.78 -47.72 -3.46
N SER A 6 7.83 -48.40 -3.93
CA SER A 6 8.93 -47.75 -4.67
C SER A 6 8.60 -47.43 -6.13
N SER A 7 7.91 -48.32 -6.87
CA SER A 7 7.66 -48.10 -8.31
C SER A 7 6.60 -47.03 -8.63
N LEU A 8 5.87 -46.54 -7.62
CA LEU A 8 4.93 -45.42 -7.80
C LEU A 8 5.70 -44.09 -7.88
N LYS A 9 6.79 -43.93 -7.12
CA LYS A 9 7.55 -42.68 -7.01
C LYS A 9 8.36 -42.34 -8.27
N ASP A 10 8.76 -43.33 -9.06
CA ASP A 10 9.53 -43.15 -10.30
C ASP A 10 8.64 -42.98 -11.55
N SER A 11 7.31 -42.98 -11.38
CA SER A 11 6.39 -42.80 -12.50
C SER A 11 6.16 -41.31 -12.80
N LYS A 12 6.22 -40.93 -14.08
CA LYS A 12 5.89 -39.55 -14.52
C LYS A 12 4.51 -39.10 -14.00
N GLY A 13 3.56 -40.03 -13.85
CA GLY A 13 2.22 -39.76 -13.31
C GLY A 13 2.21 -39.38 -11.82
N TYR A 14 3.08 -39.97 -11.00
CA TYR A 14 3.21 -39.58 -9.59
C TYR A 14 3.74 -38.16 -9.44
N LEU A 15 4.75 -37.78 -10.24
CA LEU A 15 5.28 -36.42 -10.25
C LEU A 15 4.20 -35.39 -10.63
N VAL A 16 3.41 -35.69 -11.66
CA VAL A 16 2.31 -34.82 -12.11
C VAL A 16 1.22 -34.72 -11.03
N GLY A 17 0.79 -35.83 -10.46
CA GLY A 17 -0.23 -35.84 -9.40
C GLY A 17 0.23 -35.10 -8.14
N PHE A 18 1.48 -35.33 -7.73
CA PHE A 18 2.10 -34.60 -6.62
C PHE A 18 2.13 -33.09 -6.89
N ALA A 19 2.59 -32.67 -8.07
CA ALA A 19 2.62 -31.26 -8.44
C ALA A 19 1.22 -30.63 -8.40
N VAL A 20 0.20 -31.30 -8.94
CA VAL A 20 -1.19 -30.83 -8.91
C VAL A 20 -1.69 -30.65 -7.47
N ILE A 21 -1.46 -31.63 -6.60
CA ILE A 21 -1.90 -31.56 -5.20
C ILE A 21 -1.19 -30.41 -4.47
N VAL A 22 0.13 -30.28 -4.65
CA VAL A 22 0.92 -29.24 -4.00
C VAL A 22 0.52 -27.86 -4.49
N THR A 23 0.40 -27.65 -5.80
CA THR A 23 -0.08 -26.38 -6.37
C THR A 23 -1.48 -26.05 -5.87
N PHE A 24 -2.39 -27.01 -5.89
CA PHE A 24 -3.75 -26.81 -5.40
C PHE A 24 -3.77 -26.41 -3.91
N ALA A 25 -2.98 -27.09 -3.08
CA ALA A 25 -2.86 -26.76 -1.66
C ALA A 25 -2.34 -25.33 -1.44
N PHE A 26 -1.30 -24.90 -2.17
CA PHE A 26 -0.77 -23.54 -2.06
C PHE A 26 -1.72 -22.46 -2.60
N VAL A 27 -2.39 -22.73 -3.72
CA VAL A 27 -3.38 -21.79 -4.29
C VAL A 27 -4.56 -21.61 -3.34
N LEU A 28 -5.06 -22.71 -2.75
CA LEU A 28 -6.12 -22.64 -1.74
C LEU A 28 -5.68 -21.85 -0.52
N LEU A 29 -4.49 -22.14 0.02
CA LEU A 29 -3.95 -21.43 1.17
C LEU A 29 -3.81 -19.93 0.87
N LEU A 30 -3.22 -19.58 -0.27
CA LEU A 30 -3.01 -18.19 -0.67
C LEU A 30 -4.33 -17.45 -0.86
N SER A 31 -5.29 -18.06 -1.55
CA SER A 31 -6.62 -17.48 -1.76
C SER A 31 -7.33 -17.22 -0.43
N PHE A 32 -7.24 -18.17 0.51
CA PHE A 32 -7.82 -18.04 1.84
C PHE A 32 -7.18 -16.91 2.65
N VAL A 33 -5.84 -16.86 2.72
CA VAL A 33 -5.11 -15.79 3.42
C VAL A 33 -5.39 -14.43 2.80
N ASN A 34 -5.44 -14.35 1.47
CA ASN A 34 -5.76 -13.14 0.74
C ASN A 34 -7.14 -12.61 1.12
N GLU A 35 -8.18 -13.45 1.09
CA GLU A 35 -9.54 -13.03 1.45
C GLU A 35 -9.64 -12.56 2.91
N LEU A 36 -8.99 -13.27 3.84
CA LEU A 36 -8.98 -12.90 5.27
C LEU A 36 -8.23 -11.59 5.57
N THR A 37 -7.29 -11.21 4.72
CA THR A 37 -6.38 -10.07 4.97
C THR A 37 -6.68 -8.87 4.09
N LYS A 38 -7.46 -9.03 3.02
CA LYS A 38 -7.80 -7.99 2.05
C LYS A 38 -8.21 -6.66 2.69
N ASP A 39 -9.15 -6.71 3.64
CA ASP A 39 -9.63 -5.50 4.31
C ASP A 39 -8.55 -4.85 5.19
N ARG A 40 -7.69 -5.65 5.82
CA ARG A 40 -6.58 -5.16 6.63
C ARG A 40 -5.51 -4.49 5.76
N VAL A 41 -5.17 -5.11 4.63
CA VAL A 41 -4.24 -4.52 3.65
C VAL A 41 -4.76 -3.17 3.18
N LYS A 42 -6.03 -3.11 2.77
CA LYS A 42 -6.65 -1.87 2.28
C LYS A 42 -6.62 -0.75 3.34
N LYS A 43 -7.01 -1.07 4.59
CA LYS A 43 -6.97 -0.10 5.70
C LYS A 43 -5.55 0.40 5.99
N ASN A 44 -4.57 -0.49 5.94
CA ASN A 44 -3.19 -0.12 6.16
C ASN A 44 -2.66 0.77 5.03
N GLN A 45 -2.96 0.46 3.77
CA GLN A 45 -2.58 1.28 2.61
C GLN A 45 -3.15 2.70 2.71
N GLU A 46 -4.43 2.82 3.05
CA GLU A 46 -5.07 4.12 3.27
C GLU A 46 -4.40 4.89 4.41
N LEU A 47 -4.09 4.22 5.53
CA LEU A 47 -3.40 4.83 6.65
C LEU A 47 -1.97 5.28 6.30
N PHE A 48 -1.22 4.50 5.53
CA PHE A 48 0.12 4.90 5.06
C PHE A 48 0.06 6.15 4.20
N LEU A 49 -0.89 6.23 3.27
CA LEU A 49 -1.10 7.43 2.46
C LEU A 49 -1.43 8.64 3.35
N ILE A 50 -2.37 8.50 4.28
CA ILE A 50 -2.78 9.58 5.19
C ILE A 50 -1.57 10.10 5.99
N ARG A 51 -0.78 9.19 6.55
CA ARG A 51 0.41 9.54 7.33
C ARG A 51 1.45 10.25 6.47
N ALA A 52 1.72 9.75 5.27
CA ALA A 52 2.64 10.39 4.32
C ALA A 52 2.18 11.80 3.93
N VAL A 53 0.87 12.00 3.71
CA VAL A 53 0.29 13.32 3.42
C VAL A 53 0.52 14.28 4.59
N LEU A 54 0.14 13.89 5.82
CA LEU A 54 0.31 14.74 7.01
C LEU A 54 1.79 15.05 7.28
N GLU A 55 2.67 14.06 7.16
CA GLU A 55 4.12 14.22 7.35
C GLU A 55 4.74 15.16 6.31
N SER A 56 4.37 15.01 5.04
CA SER A 56 4.87 15.86 3.96
C SER A 56 4.53 17.33 4.21
N MET A 57 3.36 17.60 4.78
CA MET A 57 2.90 18.96 5.12
C MET A 57 3.30 19.40 6.54
N ARG A 58 4.05 18.58 7.29
CA ARG A 58 4.46 18.83 8.68
C ARG A 58 3.28 19.08 9.64
N ILE A 59 2.20 18.34 9.46
CA ILE A 59 1.02 18.40 10.35
C ILE A 59 1.19 17.33 11.43
N PRO A 60 1.28 17.71 12.72
CA PRO A 60 1.50 16.76 13.79
C PRO A 60 0.24 15.92 14.07
N TYR A 61 0.45 14.65 14.40
CA TYR A 61 -0.55 13.72 14.88
C TYR A 61 0.10 12.77 15.91
N ARG A 62 -0.68 12.18 16.81
CA ARG A 62 -0.17 11.38 17.95
C ARG A 62 -0.17 9.88 17.70
N ASN A 63 -1.15 9.38 16.95
CA ASN A 63 -1.34 7.97 16.66
C ASN A 63 -2.20 7.80 15.39
N ASP A 64 -2.44 6.58 14.96
CA ASP A 64 -3.14 6.29 13.71
C ASP A 64 -4.60 6.79 13.68
N GLN A 65 -5.32 6.73 14.80
CA GLN A 65 -6.68 7.27 14.89
C GLN A 65 -6.70 8.79 14.80
N ASP A 66 -5.73 9.44 15.46
CA ASP A 66 -5.55 10.89 15.40
C ASP A 66 -5.13 11.33 13.99
N ALA A 67 -4.31 10.55 13.29
CA ALA A 67 -3.94 10.80 11.90
C ALA A 67 -5.18 10.78 10.98
N LEU A 68 -6.03 9.75 11.11
CA LEU A 68 -7.28 9.64 10.35
C LEU A 68 -8.20 10.84 10.60
N MET A 69 -8.42 11.19 11.86
CA MET A 69 -9.27 12.32 12.23
C MET A 69 -8.68 13.66 11.77
N THR A 70 -7.38 13.86 11.94
CA THR A 70 -6.67 15.07 11.51
C THR A 70 -6.75 15.23 10.00
N PHE A 71 -6.58 14.14 9.24
CA PHE A 71 -6.73 14.16 7.79
C PHE A 71 -8.16 14.53 7.38
N GLN A 72 -9.17 13.87 7.93
CA GLN A 72 -10.58 14.15 7.60
C GLN A 72 -11.03 15.58 7.94
N THR A 73 -10.45 16.17 8.98
CA THR A 73 -10.84 17.52 9.44
C THR A 73 -10.02 18.63 8.79
N ARG A 74 -8.73 18.40 8.55
CA ARG A 74 -7.79 19.43 8.09
C ARG A 74 -7.38 19.30 6.63
N ILE A 75 -7.69 18.20 5.95
CA ILE A 75 -7.29 18.01 4.56
C ILE A 75 -8.52 17.95 3.67
N THR A 76 -8.49 18.72 2.60
CA THR A 76 -9.41 18.64 1.48
C THR A 76 -8.67 18.02 0.30
N VAL A 77 -9.31 17.07 -0.37
CA VAL A 77 -8.77 16.42 -1.57
C VAL A 77 -9.49 16.98 -2.77
N GLU A 78 -8.73 17.56 -3.70
CA GLU A 78 -9.24 18.05 -4.98
C GLU A 78 -8.57 17.30 -6.12
N GLU A 79 -9.27 17.16 -7.24
CA GLU A 79 -8.72 16.60 -8.47
C GLU A 79 -8.54 17.71 -9.50
N ILE A 80 -7.29 17.98 -9.86
CA ILE A 80 -6.93 19.02 -10.82
C ILE A 80 -6.16 18.36 -11.95
N GLN A 81 -6.67 18.46 -13.18
CA GLN A 81 -6.05 17.87 -14.38
C GLN A 81 -5.77 16.36 -14.25
N GLY A 82 -6.62 15.62 -13.54
CA GLY A 82 -6.46 14.19 -13.29
C GLY A 82 -5.43 13.83 -12.23
N GLN A 83 -4.90 14.82 -11.49
CA GLN A 83 -4.01 14.61 -10.36
C GLN A 83 -4.72 14.97 -9.05
N GLN A 84 -4.62 14.09 -8.05
CA GLN A 84 -5.09 14.37 -6.70
C GLN A 84 -4.14 15.35 -6.00
N ILE A 85 -4.71 16.41 -5.46
CA ILE A 85 -4.03 17.44 -4.67
C ILE A 85 -4.65 17.48 -3.28
N PHE A 86 -3.81 17.36 -2.27
CA PHE A 86 -4.19 17.46 -0.87
C PHE A 86 -3.94 18.89 -0.39
N ILE A 87 -4.94 19.52 0.19
CA ILE A 87 -4.94 20.94 0.56
C ILE A 87 -5.30 21.07 2.03
N THR A 88 -4.57 21.88 2.78
CA THR A 88 -4.92 22.16 4.19
C THR A 88 -6.14 23.08 4.33
N ASN A 89 -6.92 22.83 5.38
CA ASN A 89 -8.12 23.53 5.79
C ASN A 89 -8.10 23.71 7.33
N PRO A 90 -8.32 24.91 7.88
CA PRO A 90 -8.62 26.19 7.24
C PRO A 90 -7.40 26.86 6.55
N PRO A 91 -7.61 27.87 5.69
CA PRO A 91 -6.58 28.42 4.79
C PRO A 91 -5.40 29.13 5.47
N GLU A 92 -5.48 29.39 6.77
CA GLU A 92 -4.47 30.15 7.51
C GLU A 92 -3.08 29.47 7.52
N GLU A 93 -3.06 28.14 7.38
CA GLU A 93 -1.84 27.33 7.21
C GLU A 93 -1.84 26.61 5.85
N ARG A 94 -2.21 27.31 4.77
CA ARG A 94 -2.33 26.74 3.42
C ARG A 94 -1.02 26.07 2.98
N LYS A 95 -1.10 24.77 2.72
CA LYS A 95 -0.06 23.93 2.15
C LYS A 95 -0.71 23.00 1.15
N TYR A 96 0.09 22.50 0.23
CA TYR A 96 -0.34 21.58 -0.80
C TYR A 96 0.53 20.35 -0.75
N ALA A 97 -0.06 19.19 -1.05
CA ALA A 97 0.67 17.95 -1.23
C ALA A 97 0.21 17.25 -2.50
N ILE A 98 1.15 16.65 -3.21
CA ILE A 98 0.90 15.87 -4.43
C ILE A 98 1.52 14.48 -4.32
N LEU A 99 0.86 13.53 -4.95
CA LEU A 99 1.42 12.19 -5.17
C LEU A 99 2.41 12.23 -6.32
N PHE A 100 3.53 11.55 -6.15
CA PHE A 100 4.48 11.23 -7.21
C PHE A 100 4.85 9.76 -7.16
N SER A 101 5.28 9.23 -8.30
CA SER A 101 5.82 7.87 -8.41
C SER A 101 7.02 7.85 -9.33
N GLY A 102 7.92 6.90 -9.11
CA GLY A 102 9.11 6.72 -9.93
C GLY A 102 9.71 5.32 -9.82
N ASN A 103 10.43 4.89 -10.83
CA ASN A 103 11.09 3.58 -10.83
C ASN A 103 12.27 3.59 -9.86
N GLY A 104 12.21 2.75 -8.82
CA GLY A 104 13.35 2.40 -7.99
C GLY A 104 14.15 1.24 -8.57
N LEU A 105 15.14 0.76 -7.81
CA LEU A 105 15.97 -0.38 -8.21
C LEU A 105 15.17 -1.69 -8.24
N TRP A 106 14.23 -1.83 -7.31
CA TRP A 106 13.52 -3.09 -7.06
C TRP A 106 12.01 -3.01 -7.32
N SER A 107 11.44 -1.81 -7.31
CA SER A 107 10.00 -1.56 -7.47
C SER A 107 9.75 -0.09 -7.81
N ILE A 108 8.51 0.25 -8.12
CA ILE A 108 8.02 1.64 -8.15
C ILE A 108 8.00 2.16 -6.71
N ILE A 109 8.57 3.34 -6.50
CA ILE A 109 8.50 4.10 -5.25
C ILE A 109 7.34 5.09 -5.40
N GLN A 110 6.49 5.16 -4.37
CA GLN A 110 5.41 6.14 -4.30
C GLN A 110 5.62 7.06 -3.11
N GLY A 111 5.42 8.36 -3.31
CA GLY A 111 5.58 9.33 -2.25
C GLY A 111 4.67 10.53 -2.37
N VAL A 112 4.70 11.34 -1.32
CA VAL A 112 3.96 12.58 -1.19
C VAL A 112 4.93 13.72 -0.99
N LEU A 113 4.85 14.72 -1.85
CA LEU A 113 5.64 15.94 -1.78
C LEU A 113 4.76 17.08 -1.28
N GLY A 114 5.12 17.65 -0.14
CA GLY A 114 4.45 18.81 0.45
C GLY A 114 5.14 20.12 0.07
N VAL A 115 4.38 21.16 -0.25
CA VAL A 115 4.86 22.50 -0.61
C VAL A 115 4.07 23.58 0.12
N ASP A 116 4.68 24.75 0.29
CA ASP A 116 4.04 25.90 0.93
C ASP A 116 2.99 26.57 0.02
N ALA A 117 2.23 27.53 0.58
CA ALA A 117 1.16 28.23 -0.13
C ALA A 117 1.62 28.93 -1.43
N LYS A 118 2.90 29.26 -1.55
CA LYS A 118 3.48 29.98 -2.68
C LYS A 118 4.12 29.05 -3.71
N PHE A 119 4.19 27.74 -3.43
CA PHE A 119 4.89 26.75 -4.25
C PHE A 119 6.41 27.02 -4.39
N GLU A 120 6.98 27.83 -3.50
CA GLU A 120 8.40 28.21 -3.56
C GLU A 120 9.26 27.29 -2.69
N ARG A 121 8.66 26.63 -1.70
CA ARG A 121 9.38 25.81 -0.73
C ARG A 121 8.74 24.46 -0.53
N VAL A 122 9.57 23.43 -0.59
CA VAL A 122 9.21 22.08 -0.12
C VAL A 122 9.12 22.10 1.41
N THR A 123 7.99 21.69 1.94
CA THR A 123 7.76 21.57 3.39
C THR A 123 8.19 20.20 3.92
N GLY A 124 8.06 19.16 3.09
CA GLY A 124 8.45 17.80 3.43
C GLY A 124 8.24 16.83 2.28
N LEU A 125 8.84 15.65 2.46
CA LEU A 125 8.77 14.51 1.57
C LEU A 125 8.55 13.28 2.43
N SER A 126 7.53 12.48 2.12
CA SER A 126 7.30 11.19 2.77
C SER A 126 6.96 10.13 1.72
N PHE A 127 7.27 8.88 2.02
CA PHE A 127 7.09 7.75 1.11
C PHE A 127 5.96 6.86 1.62
N VAL A 128 5.16 6.35 0.68
CA VAL A 128 4.03 5.45 0.96
C VAL A 128 4.49 3.99 0.81
N GLU A 129 5.24 3.71 -0.25
CA GLU A 129 5.78 2.39 -0.63
C GLU A 129 7.16 2.53 -1.30
#